data_AF-A0A497M3V6-F1
#
_entry.id   AF-A0A497M3V6-F1
#
_cell.length_a   1.000
_cell.length_b   1.000
_cell.length_c   1.000
_cell.angle_alpha   90.00
_cell.angle_beta   90.00
_cell.angle_gamma   90.00
#
_symmetry.space_group_name_H-M   'P 1'
#
loop_
_entity.id
_entity.type
_entity.pdbx_description
1 polymer ?
#
loop_
_entity_poly.entity_id
_entity_poly.type
_entity_poly.pdbx_seq_one_letter_code
_entity_poly.pdbx_strand_id
1 'polypeptide(L)'
;MFDNLISVGALNIVAADSAAAILDENFHPLKIVACAAVLVTPPYRMASVNIAEPLFVNVEGGHELVVHELELCNKLLKSVKADVIHLDVSLGGINVEELSAAHLSSIVYGKARSHILKILPRIRKISDDIRRAYKIDVLAIGKESIPVRIAELTAGAYAILFTAKKCIEEGKELFLGLPAKCQPRKSENGIYMHSLIPAEHDIIGFAEDKERIMEKVIFHEILNPCARGFRAVKIQLK
;
A
#
# COMPACT_ATOMS: atom_id res chain seq x y z
N MET A 1 -21.94 -27.84 -18.52
CA MET A 1 -22.70 -26.58 -18.38
C MET A 1 -21.80 -25.49 -17.82
N PHE A 2 -20.66 -25.23 -18.48
CA PHE A 2 -19.75 -24.10 -18.20
C PHE A 2 -19.19 -23.56 -19.52
N ASP A 3 -20.03 -23.47 -20.54
CA ASP A 3 -19.68 -22.93 -21.86
C ASP A 3 -20.17 -21.50 -22.00
N ASN A 4 -19.72 -20.62 -21.10
CA ASN A 4 -19.82 -19.17 -21.24
C ASN A 4 -18.89 -18.44 -20.25
N LEU A 5 -17.64 -18.89 -20.12
CA LEU A 5 -16.59 -17.94 -19.74
C LEU A 5 -16.41 -17.02 -20.95
N ILE A 6 -17.13 -15.90 -20.90
CA ILE A 6 -16.71 -14.63 -21.49
C ILE A 6 -15.18 -14.60 -21.40
N SER A 7 -14.49 -14.31 -22.50
CA SER A 7 -13.08 -13.93 -22.48
C SER A 7 -12.90 -12.90 -21.36
N VAL A 8 -12.50 -13.34 -20.15
CA VAL A 8 -12.22 -12.44 -19.03
C VAL A 8 -10.96 -11.75 -19.47
N GLY A 9 -11.13 -10.57 -20.08
CA GLY A 9 -10.02 -9.76 -20.54
C GLY A 9 -9.04 -9.61 -19.38
N ALA A 10 -7.76 -9.79 -19.67
CA ALA A 10 -6.68 -9.42 -18.77
C ALA A 10 -6.93 -7.98 -18.28
N LEU A 11 -7.24 -7.79 -16.99
CA LEU A 11 -7.45 -6.47 -16.41
C LEU A 11 -6.10 -5.91 -15.98
N ASN A 12 -5.87 -4.64 -16.29
CA ASN A 12 -4.76 -3.86 -15.80
C ASN A 12 -5.28 -2.98 -14.66
N ILE A 13 -4.84 -3.25 -13.44
CA ILE A 13 -5.41 -2.65 -12.25
C ILE A 13 -4.38 -1.74 -11.61
N VAL A 14 -4.76 -0.50 -11.34
CA VAL A 14 -3.96 0.40 -10.51
C VAL A 14 -4.47 0.35 -9.08
N ALA A 15 -3.57 0.30 -8.11
CA ALA A 15 -3.89 0.34 -6.69
C ALA A 15 -2.80 1.07 -5.93
N ALA A 16 -3.11 1.55 -4.73
CA ALA A 16 -2.12 2.12 -3.84
C ALA A 16 -2.42 1.72 -2.40
N ASP A 17 -1.38 1.75 -1.57
CA ASP A 17 -1.48 1.59 -0.12
C ASP A 17 -0.32 2.30 0.58
N SER A 18 -0.54 2.69 1.83
CA SER A 18 0.45 3.28 2.72
C SER A 18 0.82 2.29 3.82
N ALA A 19 2.11 2.00 3.95
CA ALA A 19 2.54 0.88 4.77
C ALA A 19 3.82 1.12 5.59
N ALA A 20 3.97 0.25 6.58
CA ALA A 20 5.03 0.23 7.59
C ALA A 20 5.09 1.48 8.48
N ALA A 21 5.57 1.29 9.71
CA ALA A 21 5.65 2.38 10.69
C ALA A 21 6.97 2.37 11.45
N ILE A 22 7.60 3.53 11.62
CA ILE A 22 8.67 3.69 12.60
C ILE A 22 8.09 3.40 13.98
N LEU A 23 8.79 2.60 14.77
CA LEU A 23 8.40 2.22 16.13
C LEU A 23 9.27 2.91 17.18
N ASP A 24 8.70 3.12 18.36
CA ASP A 24 9.46 3.41 19.58
C ASP A 24 10.10 2.13 20.17
N GLU A 25 10.85 2.28 21.26
CA GLU A 25 11.49 1.18 21.98
C GLU A 25 10.49 0.16 22.59
N ASN A 26 9.22 0.54 22.69
CA ASN A 26 8.12 -0.30 23.19
C ASN A 26 7.29 -0.90 22.05
N PHE A 27 7.75 -0.79 20.80
CA PHE A 27 7.08 -1.25 19.59
C PHE A 27 5.75 -0.53 19.27
N HIS A 28 5.51 0.66 19.83
CA HIS A 28 4.40 1.50 19.43
C HIS A 28 4.70 2.23 18.12
N PRO A 29 3.76 2.25 17.16
CA PRO A 29 3.97 2.91 15.89
C PRO A 29 3.88 4.44 16.06
N LEU A 30 4.89 5.14 15.54
CA LEU A 30 5.02 6.59 15.60
C LEU A 30 4.63 7.24 14.27
N LYS A 31 5.23 6.76 13.17
CA LYS A 31 5.10 7.39 11.84
C LYS A 31 4.98 6.37 10.72
N ILE A 32 3.99 6.54 9.85
CA ILE A 32 3.86 5.78 8.60
C ILE A 32 4.94 6.24 7.62
N VAL A 33 5.63 5.29 6.98
CA VAL A 33 6.89 5.57 6.27
C VAL A 33 6.71 5.77 4.77
N ALA A 34 5.89 4.96 4.09
CA ALA A 34 5.84 4.93 2.64
C ALA A 34 4.41 4.81 2.11
N CYS A 35 4.17 5.38 0.94
CA CYS A 35 3.03 5.06 0.08
C CYS A 35 3.56 4.56 -1.26
N ALA A 36 2.93 3.53 -1.83
CA ALA A 36 3.24 3.05 -3.16
C ALA A 36 1.96 2.92 -3.99
N ALA A 37 2.03 3.34 -5.25
CA ALA A 37 1.03 3.02 -6.26
C ALA A 37 1.63 2.03 -7.26
N VAL A 38 0.84 1.02 -7.62
CA VAL A 38 1.25 -0.09 -8.46
C VAL A 38 0.28 -0.25 -9.62
N LEU A 39 0.81 -0.60 -10.78
CA LEU A 39 0.08 -1.22 -11.87
C LEU A 39 0.28 -2.72 -11.74
N VAL A 40 -0.81 -3.47 -11.67
CA VAL A 40 -0.81 -4.93 -11.61
C VAL A 40 -1.53 -5.46 -12.83
N THR A 41 -0.87 -6.35 -13.56
CA THR A 41 -1.39 -7.02 -14.75
C THR A 41 -1.35 -8.54 -14.51
N PRO A 42 -2.01 -9.38 -15.32
CA PRO A 42 -1.89 -10.83 -15.19
C PRO A 42 -0.43 -11.30 -15.16
N PRO A 43 -0.06 -12.26 -14.31
CA PRO A 43 -0.92 -13.10 -13.47
C PRO A 43 -1.25 -12.54 -12.07
N TYR A 44 -1.14 -11.22 -11.87
CA TYR A 44 -1.49 -10.51 -10.63
C TYR A 44 -0.68 -10.96 -9.41
N ARG A 45 0.64 -11.12 -9.59
CA ARG A 45 1.55 -11.60 -8.53
C ARG A 45 2.49 -10.54 -7.97
N MET A 46 2.79 -9.53 -8.77
CA MET A 46 3.61 -8.39 -8.39
C MET A 46 3.28 -7.19 -9.26
N ALA A 47 3.79 -6.01 -8.88
CA ALA A 47 3.65 -4.81 -9.67
C ALA A 47 4.44 -4.92 -10.99
N SER A 48 3.79 -4.62 -12.12
CA SER A 48 4.47 -4.46 -13.42
C SER A 48 5.15 -3.11 -13.53
N VAL A 49 4.54 -2.08 -12.95
CA VAL A 49 5.08 -0.73 -12.80
C VAL A 49 4.69 -0.24 -11.41
N ASN A 50 5.57 0.50 -10.75
CA ASN A 50 5.22 1.15 -9.48
C ASN A 50 5.89 2.51 -9.35
N ILE A 51 5.31 3.35 -8.51
CA ILE A 51 5.92 4.57 -7.97
C ILE A 51 5.73 4.56 -6.46
N ALA A 52 6.69 5.08 -5.72
CA ALA A 52 6.61 5.17 -4.27
C ALA A 52 7.17 6.50 -3.77
N GLU A 53 6.59 6.98 -2.66
CA GLU A 53 6.97 8.24 -2.02
C GLU A 53 7.19 8.03 -0.52
N PRO A 54 8.22 8.67 0.07
CA PRO A 54 8.37 8.70 1.52
C PRO A 54 7.32 9.63 2.14
N LEU A 55 6.67 9.18 3.21
CA LEU A 55 5.64 9.93 3.93
C LEU A 55 6.16 10.50 5.26
N PHE A 56 6.65 9.64 6.14
CA PHE A 56 7.01 9.95 7.53
C PHE A 56 5.96 10.78 8.29
N VAL A 57 4.68 10.47 8.08
CA VAL A 57 3.56 11.15 8.75
C VAL A 57 3.20 10.45 10.06
N ASN A 58 2.77 11.21 11.07
CA ASN A 58 2.31 10.62 12.33
C ASN A 58 1.13 9.68 12.09
N VAL A 59 1.03 8.60 12.89
CA VAL A 59 -0.08 7.64 12.79
C VAL A 59 -1.45 8.26 13.10
N GLU A 60 -1.47 9.37 13.82
CA GLU A 60 -2.67 10.16 14.07
C GLU A 60 -3.19 10.77 12.75
N GLY A 61 -4.46 10.51 12.44
CA GLY A 61 -5.05 11.03 11.21
C GLY A 61 -4.83 10.16 9.97
N GLY A 62 -4.43 8.88 10.13
CA GLY A 62 -4.16 7.96 9.02
C GLY A 62 -5.30 7.78 8.00
N HIS A 63 -6.53 8.23 8.27
CA HIS A 63 -7.61 8.26 7.27
C HIS A 63 -7.30 9.20 6.09
N GLU A 64 -6.50 10.23 6.30
CA GLU A 64 -6.07 11.15 5.24
C GLU A 64 -5.12 10.47 4.21
N LEU A 65 -4.49 9.35 4.59
CA LEU A 65 -3.61 8.59 3.69
C LEU A 65 -4.35 8.02 2.49
N VAL A 66 -5.61 7.64 2.66
CA VAL A 66 -6.48 7.17 1.58
C VAL A 66 -6.59 8.20 0.45
N VAL A 67 -6.59 9.49 0.80
CA VAL A 67 -6.61 10.55 -0.21
C VAL A 67 -5.29 10.58 -0.96
N HIS A 68 -4.17 10.50 -0.24
CA HIS A 68 -2.84 10.50 -0.83
C HIS A 68 -2.59 9.27 -1.72
N GLU A 69 -3.06 8.10 -1.32
CA GLU A 69 -3.04 6.86 -2.11
C GLU A 69 -3.76 7.04 -3.45
N LEU A 70 -4.95 7.66 -3.44
CA LEU A 70 -5.70 7.93 -4.66
C LEU A 70 -5.03 9.01 -5.53
N GLU A 71 -4.42 10.03 -4.92
CA GLU A 71 -3.58 11.01 -5.63
C GLU A 71 -2.38 10.34 -6.30
N LEU A 72 -1.74 9.37 -5.64
CA LEU A 72 -0.61 8.63 -6.17
C LEU A 72 -1.04 7.68 -7.30
N CYS A 73 -2.21 7.03 -7.19
CA CYS A 73 -2.84 6.31 -8.29
C CYS A 73 -3.02 7.22 -9.53
N ASN A 74 -3.59 8.41 -9.34
CA ASN A 74 -3.78 9.38 -10.43
C ASN A 74 -2.44 9.84 -11.04
N LYS A 75 -1.39 9.97 -10.22
CA LYS A 75 -0.04 10.27 -10.69
C LYS A 75 0.50 9.14 -11.57
N LEU A 76 0.31 7.88 -11.18
CA LEU A 76 0.75 6.71 -11.95
C LEU A 76 0.01 6.60 -13.30
N LEU A 77 -1.30 6.91 -13.35
CA LEU A 77 -2.09 6.90 -14.58
C LEU A 77 -1.56 7.84 -15.69
N LYS A 78 -0.70 8.81 -15.36
CA LYS A 78 -0.05 9.66 -16.36
C LYS A 78 0.94 8.89 -17.24
N SER A 79 1.45 7.76 -16.78
CA SER A 79 2.46 6.95 -17.49
C SER A 79 1.99 5.54 -17.85
N VAL A 80 0.82 5.10 -17.36
CA VAL A 80 0.30 3.75 -17.60
C VAL A 80 -1.13 3.76 -18.08
N LYS A 81 -1.56 2.66 -18.70
CA LYS A 81 -2.97 2.38 -18.98
C LYS A 81 -3.49 1.38 -17.97
N ALA A 82 -4.66 1.66 -17.42
CA ALA A 82 -5.37 0.78 -16.51
C ALA A 82 -6.85 0.72 -16.92
N ASP A 83 -7.53 -0.33 -16.49
CA ASP A 83 -8.96 -0.53 -16.72
C ASP A 83 -9.78 -0.10 -15.50
N VAL A 84 -9.18 -0.15 -14.30
CA VAL A 84 -9.83 0.15 -13.03
C VAL A 84 -8.81 0.56 -11.97
N ILE A 85 -9.22 1.40 -11.01
CA ILE A 85 -8.47 1.62 -9.77
C ILE A 85 -9.14 0.88 -8.61
N HIS A 86 -8.35 0.18 -7.82
CA HIS A 86 -8.77 -0.38 -6.53
C HIS A 86 -8.26 0.51 -5.40
N LEU A 87 -9.18 1.11 -4.65
CA LEU A 87 -8.89 1.93 -3.48
C LEU A 87 -8.89 1.08 -2.20
N ASP A 88 -7.97 1.37 -1.27
CA ASP A 88 -7.91 0.68 0.03
C ASP A 88 -8.98 1.15 1.03
N VAL A 89 -10.24 1.01 0.64
CA VAL A 89 -11.38 1.22 1.53
C VAL A 89 -12.34 0.05 1.32
N SER A 90 -12.59 -0.73 2.37
CA SER A 90 -13.43 -1.94 2.27
C SER A 90 -14.91 -1.57 2.28
N LEU A 91 -15.50 -1.31 1.11
CA LEU A 91 -16.93 -0.96 0.93
C LEU A 91 -17.63 -1.85 -0.10
N GLY A 92 -17.17 -3.08 -0.27
CA GLY A 92 -17.81 -4.06 -1.15
C GLY A 92 -17.64 -3.79 -2.65
N GLY A 93 -16.64 -2.98 -3.03
CA GLY A 93 -16.32 -2.70 -4.43
C GLY A 93 -17.25 -1.67 -5.08
N ILE A 94 -18.00 -0.90 -4.29
CA ILE A 94 -18.81 0.22 -4.79
C ILE A 94 -17.92 1.27 -5.48
N ASN A 95 -18.46 1.88 -6.54
CA ASN A 95 -17.80 3.01 -7.19
C ASN A 95 -17.74 4.20 -6.21
N VAL A 96 -16.56 4.81 -6.08
CA VAL A 96 -16.34 5.91 -5.15
C VAL A 96 -17.27 7.10 -5.43
N GLU A 97 -17.64 7.34 -6.68
CA GLU A 97 -18.55 8.44 -7.07
C GLU A 97 -19.98 8.25 -6.54
N GLU A 98 -20.40 7.00 -6.33
CA GLU A 98 -21.71 6.61 -5.81
C GLU A 98 -21.77 6.62 -4.28
N LEU A 99 -20.63 6.82 -3.61
CA LEU A 99 -20.57 6.90 -2.17
C LEU A 99 -21.29 8.16 -1.67
N SER A 100 -22.26 7.94 -0.80
CA SER A 100 -23.02 8.98 -0.12
C SER A 100 -23.03 8.73 1.40
N ALA A 101 -23.29 9.77 2.17
CA ALA A 101 -23.47 9.62 3.61
C ALA A 101 -24.62 8.67 3.97
N ALA A 102 -25.67 8.63 3.14
CA ALA A 102 -26.78 7.70 3.28
C ALA A 102 -26.33 6.25 3.06
N HIS A 103 -25.59 5.96 1.97
CA HIS A 103 -25.02 4.63 1.71
C HIS A 103 -24.05 4.18 2.79
N LEU A 104 -23.18 5.06 3.29
CA LEU A 104 -22.26 4.72 4.37
C LEU A 104 -22.97 4.37 5.68
N SER A 105 -24.18 4.90 5.91
CA SER A 105 -24.95 4.66 7.13
C SER A 105 -25.40 3.22 7.29
N SER A 106 -25.60 2.49 6.18
CA SER A 106 -26.03 1.08 6.18
C SER A 106 -24.87 0.08 6.12
N ILE A 107 -23.65 0.54 5.80
CA ILE A 107 -22.52 -0.34 5.50
C ILE A 107 -21.40 -0.22 6.55
N VAL A 108 -21.15 0.97 7.10
CA VAL A 108 -20.02 1.21 8.03
C VAL A 108 -20.49 1.88 9.31
N TYR A 109 -19.98 1.39 10.44
CA TYR A 109 -20.35 1.88 11.78
C TYR A 109 -19.15 2.49 12.52
N GLY A 110 -19.44 3.31 13.53
CA GLY A 110 -18.44 3.83 14.47
C GLY A 110 -17.42 4.80 13.87
N LYS A 111 -16.18 4.75 14.40
CA LYS A 111 -15.09 5.67 14.03
C LYS A 111 -14.70 5.57 12.55
N ALA A 112 -14.76 4.37 11.97
CA ALA A 112 -14.46 4.14 10.55
C ALA A 112 -15.38 4.96 9.64
N ARG A 113 -16.69 5.02 9.96
CA ARG A 113 -17.65 5.86 9.22
C ARG A 113 -17.28 7.35 9.32
N SER A 114 -16.98 7.83 10.53
CA SER A 114 -16.61 9.25 10.72
C SER A 114 -15.36 9.62 9.93
N HIS A 115 -14.35 8.74 9.90
CA HIS A 115 -13.14 8.94 9.12
C HIS A 115 -13.41 8.99 7.61
N ILE A 116 -14.18 8.04 7.07
CA ILE A 116 -14.54 8.03 5.65
C ILE A 116 -15.32 9.29 5.29
N LEU A 117 -16.28 9.73 6.11
CA LEU A 117 -17.06 10.94 5.85
C LEU A 117 -16.21 12.21 5.75
N LYS A 118 -15.09 12.29 6.49
CA LYS A 118 -14.16 13.43 6.43
C LYS A 118 -13.43 13.51 5.08
N ILE A 119 -13.01 12.37 4.55
CA ILE A 119 -12.25 12.30 3.29
C ILE A 119 -13.15 12.18 2.06
N LEU A 120 -14.41 11.79 2.23
CA LEU A 120 -15.35 11.46 1.15
C LEU A 120 -15.42 12.55 0.05
N PRO A 121 -15.54 13.86 0.37
CA PRO A 121 -15.59 14.89 -0.67
C PRO A 121 -14.33 14.94 -1.53
N ARG A 122 -13.15 14.68 -0.93
CA ARG A 122 -11.87 14.69 -1.64
C ARG A 122 -11.70 13.48 -2.52
N ILE A 123 -11.95 12.28 -2.00
CA ILE A 123 -11.83 11.04 -2.81
C ILE A 123 -12.83 11.01 -3.96
N ARG A 124 -14.05 11.54 -3.77
CA ARG A 124 -15.04 11.67 -4.85
C ARG A 124 -14.57 12.63 -5.93
N LYS A 125 -14.09 13.81 -5.55
CA LYS A 125 -13.56 14.78 -6.51
C LYS A 125 -12.43 14.18 -7.35
N ILE A 126 -11.48 13.48 -6.73
CA ILE A 126 -10.37 12.85 -7.46
C ILE A 126 -10.88 11.72 -8.37
N SER A 127 -11.84 10.92 -7.89
CA SER A 127 -12.49 9.88 -8.72
C SER A 127 -13.16 10.48 -9.96
N ASP A 128 -13.95 11.55 -9.79
CA ASP A 128 -14.61 12.25 -10.90
C ASP A 128 -13.58 12.80 -11.90
N ASP A 129 -12.45 13.33 -11.41
CA ASP A 129 -11.35 13.82 -12.26
C ASP A 129 -10.73 12.67 -13.08
N ILE A 130 -10.46 11.53 -12.43
CA ILE A 130 -9.93 10.32 -13.08
C ILE A 130 -10.89 9.81 -14.14
N ARG A 131 -12.18 9.68 -13.82
CA ARG A 131 -13.19 9.18 -14.76
C ARG A 131 -13.35 10.10 -15.96
N ARG A 132 -13.30 11.42 -15.75
CA ARG A 132 -13.35 12.39 -16.86
C ARG A 132 -12.14 12.27 -17.77
N ALA A 133 -10.94 12.19 -17.22
CA ALA A 133 -9.68 12.17 -17.96
C ALA A 133 -9.39 10.83 -18.64
N TYR A 134 -9.62 9.71 -17.93
CA TYR A 134 -9.17 8.39 -18.36
C TYR A 134 -10.31 7.40 -18.66
N LYS A 135 -11.57 7.73 -18.32
CA LYS A 135 -12.72 6.83 -18.45
C LYS A 135 -12.60 5.54 -17.63
N ILE A 136 -11.93 5.65 -16.47
CA ILE A 136 -11.67 4.56 -15.53
C ILE A 136 -12.49 4.78 -14.27
N ASP A 137 -13.05 3.71 -13.72
CA ASP A 137 -13.76 3.74 -12.44
C ASP A 137 -12.80 3.51 -11.26
N VAL A 138 -13.13 4.11 -10.11
CA VAL A 138 -12.42 3.89 -8.83
C VAL A 138 -13.33 3.09 -7.91
N LEU A 139 -12.89 1.89 -7.53
CA LEU A 139 -13.67 0.95 -6.72
C LEU A 139 -13.13 0.86 -5.29
N ALA A 140 -14.01 1.01 -4.30
CA ALA A 140 -13.68 0.84 -2.89
C ALA A 140 -13.74 -0.65 -2.47
N ILE A 141 -12.66 -1.38 -2.80
CA ILE A 141 -12.54 -2.83 -2.55
C ILE A 141 -11.82 -3.12 -1.24
N GLY A 142 -10.76 -2.38 -0.92
CA GLY A 142 -9.97 -2.62 0.29
C GLY A 142 -9.18 -3.93 0.25
N LYS A 143 -9.06 -4.56 1.42
CA LYS A 143 -8.32 -5.80 1.69
C LYS A 143 -8.66 -7.01 0.80
N GLU A 144 -9.80 -7.01 0.12
CA GLU A 144 -10.19 -8.10 -0.80
C GLU A 144 -9.50 -7.98 -2.18
N SER A 145 -8.75 -6.89 -2.41
CA SER A 145 -8.02 -6.61 -3.65
C SER A 145 -6.59 -7.12 -3.58
N ILE A 146 -6.24 -8.09 -4.42
CA ILE A 146 -4.84 -8.53 -4.62
C ILE A 146 -3.93 -7.36 -5.06
N PRO A 147 -4.32 -6.47 -5.99
CA PRO A 147 -3.53 -5.28 -6.31
C PRO A 147 -3.26 -4.34 -5.12
N VAL A 148 -4.23 -4.16 -4.20
CA VAL A 148 -4.01 -3.37 -2.97
C VAL A 148 -3.00 -4.06 -2.07
N ARG A 149 -3.09 -5.39 -1.91
CA ARG A 149 -2.09 -6.17 -1.17
C ARG A 149 -0.70 -6.09 -1.80
N ILE A 150 -0.59 -6.08 -3.12
CA ILE A 150 0.69 -5.87 -3.82
C ILE A 150 1.23 -4.45 -3.55
N ALA A 151 0.35 -3.45 -3.52
CA ALA A 151 0.71 -2.08 -3.16
C ALA A 151 1.24 -2.02 -1.72
N GLU A 152 0.57 -2.65 -0.76
CA GLU A 152 0.97 -2.74 0.66
C GLU A 152 2.38 -3.34 0.81
N LEU A 153 2.61 -4.48 0.16
CA LEU A 153 3.90 -5.17 0.19
C LEU A 153 4.99 -4.32 -0.48
N THR A 154 4.66 -3.64 -1.57
CA THR A 154 5.58 -2.74 -2.30
C THR A 154 5.93 -1.53 -1.44
N ALA A 155 4.95 -0.90 -0.81
CA ALA A 155 5.15 0.17 0.16
C ALA A 155 6.00 -0.31 1.34
N GLY A 156 5.77 -1.52 1.85
CA GLY A 156 6.59 -2.13 2.90
C GLY A 156 8.05 -2.34 2.48
N ALA A 157 8.30 -2.74 1.23
CA ALA A 157 9.66 -2.86 0.69
C ALA A 157 10.35 -1.48 0.58
N TYR A 158 9.66 -0.47 0.06
CA TYR A 158 10.18 0.90 -0.02
C TYR A 158 10.40 1.52 1.36
N ALA A 159 9.55 1.20 2.33
CA ALA A 159 9.69 1.68 3.70
C ALA A 159 11.01 1.22 4.35
N ILE A 160 11.49 0.02 4.01
CA ILE A 160 12.82 -0.43 4.46
C ILE A 160 13.91 0.46 3.87
N LEU A 161 13.85 0.77 2.57
CA LEU A 161 14.84 1.64 1.92
C LEU A 161 14.80 3.07 2.47
N PHE A 162 13.60 3.65 2.61
CA PHE A 162 13.43 5.01 3.15
C PHE A 162 13.86 5.10 4.61
N THR A 163 13.58 4.08 5.42
CA THR A 163 14.04 4.02 6.81
C THR A 163 15.54 3.83 6.90
N ALA A 164 16.14 3.01 6.04
CA ALA A 164 17.59 2.85 5.95
C ALA A 164 18.28 4.16 5.58
N LYS A 165 17.73 4.91 4.61
CA LYS A 165 18.22 6.24 4.26
C LYS A 165 18.17 7.19 5.46
N LYS A 166 17.04 7.22 6.16
CA LYS A 166 16.86 8.01 7.37
C LYS A 166 17.82 7.62 8.50
N CYS A 167 18.04 6.33 8.71
CA CYS A 167 19.00 5.79 9.69
C CYS A 167 20.42 6.32 9.42
N ILE A 168 20.83 6.34 8.14
CA ILE A 168 22.13 6.88 7.72
C ILE A 168 22.21 8.39 7.96
N GLU A 169 21.19 9.14 7.57
CA GLU A 169 21.14 10.59 7.72
C GLU A 169 21.15 11.03 9.18
N GLU A 170 20.47 10.30 10.06
CA GLU A 170 20.37 10.63 11.49
C GLU A 170 21.48 10.01 12.34
N GLY A 171 22.21 9.02 11.80
CA GLY A 171 23.21 8.26 12.55
C GLY A 171 22.62 7.46 13.72
N LYS A 172 21.35 7.04 13.61
CA LYS A 172 20.60 6.40 14.69
C LYS A 172 19.99 5.10 14.24
N GLU A 173 19.98 4.15 15.18
CA GLU A 173 19.22 2.92 15.06
C GLU A 173 17.71 3.21 15.00
N LEU A 174 17.00 2.54 14.10
CA LEU A 174 15.56 2.68 13.92
C LEU A 174 14.88 1.32 13.90
N PHE A 175 13.68 1.26 14.49
CA PHE A 175 12.78 0.11 14.38
C PHE A 175 11.66 0.42 13.41
N LEU A 176 11.39 -0.52 12.51
CA LEU A 176 10.34 -0.43 11.51
C LEU A 176 9.36 -1.59 11.65
N GLY A 177 8.11 -1.34 12.01
CA GLY A 177 7.04 -2.30 11.93
C GLY A 177 6.63 -2.50 10.47
N LEU A 178 6.60 -3.75 10.02
CA LEU A 178 6.26 -4.12 8.65
C LEU A 178 4.75 -4.35 8.49
N PRO A 179 4.24 -4.41 7.24
CA PRO A 179 2.88 -4.83 6.97
C PRO A 179 2.49 -6.17 7.61
N ALA A 180 1.19 -6.42 7.70
CA ALA A 180 0.70 -7.67 8.29
C ALA A 180 1.13 -8.88 7.45
N LYS A 181 1.54 -9.95 8.13
CA LYS A 181 1.83 -11.26 7.57
C LYS A 181 2.73 -11.18 6.34
N CYS A 182 3.85 -10.48 6.43
CA CYS A 182 4.83 -10.43 5.36
C CYS A 182 6.24 -10.76 5.88
N GLN A 183 7.17 -10.97 4.95
CA GLN A 183 8.58 -11.18 5.25
C GLN A 183 9.46 -10.44 4.24
N PRO A 184 10.41 -9.61 4.70
CA PRO A 184 11.38 -8.98 3.81
C PRO A 184 12.47 -9.96 3.41
N ARG A 185 12.94 -9.88 2.17
CA ARG A 185 14.11 -10.60 1.67
C ARG A 185 14.99 -9.65 0.88
N LYS A 186 16.25 -9.55 1.30
CA LYS A 186 17.25 -8.78 0.57
C LYS A 186 17.73 -9.55 -0.66
N SER A 187 17.84 -8.84 -1.76
CA SER A 187 18.49 -9.29 -2.99
C SER A 187 19.61 -8.32 -3.38
N GLU A 188 20.34 -8.62 -4.43
CA GLU A 188 21.38 -7.73 -4.97
C GLU A 188 20.82 -6.39 -5.44
N ASN A 189 19.59 -6.39 -5.99
CA ASN A 189 19.00 -5.22 -6.65
C ASN A 189 17.99 -4.46 -5.77
N GLY A 190 17.73 -4.93 -4.55
CA GLY A 190 16.74 -4.30 -3.67
C GLY A 190 16.10 -5.27 -2.69
N ILE A 191 14.89 -4.90 -2.24
CA ILE A 191 14.15 -5.61 -1.21
C ILE A 191 12.86 -6.19 -1.79
N TYR A 192 12.68 -7.50 -1.62
CA TYR A 192 11.41 -8.18 -1.85
C TYR A 192 10.63 -8.25 -0.54
N MET A 193 9.31 -8.11 -0.63
CA MET A 193 8.38 -8.28 0.47
C MET A 193 7.40 -9.38 0.11
N HIS A 194 7.54 -10.55 0.73
CA HIS A 194 6.71 -11.72 0.46
C HIS A 194 5.50 -11.76 1.39
N SER A 195 4.33 -12.09 0.87
CA SER A 195 3.20 -12.44 1.73
C SER A 195 3.46 -13.77 2.46
N LEU A 196 2.97 -13.86 3.69
CA LEU A 196 2.93 -15.07 4.51
C LEU A 196 1.48 -15.58 4.67
N ILE A 197 0.51 -14.98 3.98
CA ILE A 197 -0.86 -15.50 3.93
C ILE A 197 -0.84 -16.77 3.07
N PRO A 198 -1.38 -17.92 3.54
CA PRO A 198 -1.26 -19.20 2.85
C PRO A 198 -1.73 -19.20 1.37
N ALA A 199 -2.78 -18.44 1.06
CA ALA A 199 -3.31 -18.33 -0.29
C ALA A 199 -2.59 -17.29 -1.18
N GLU A 200 -1.60 -16.57 -0.64
CA GLU A 200 -0.86 -15.49 -1.31
C GLU A 200 0.64 -15.80 -1.43
N HIS A 201 1.01 -17.09 -1.42
CA HIS A 201 2.41 -17.53 -1.34
C HIS A 201 3.33 -17.02 -2.46
N ASP A 202 2.76 -16.63 -3.60
CA ASP A 202 3.45 -16.07 -4.76
C ASP A 202 3.19 -14.57 -4.97
N ILE A 203 2.54 -13.89 -3.99
CA ILE A 203 2.31 -12.45 -4.01
C ILE A 203 3.50 -11.71 -3.38
N ILE A 204 4.06 -10.77 -4.13
CA ILE A 204 5.33 -10.12 -3.80
C ILE A 204 5.25 -8.61 -4.09
N GLY A 205 5.72 -7.80 -3.15
CA GLY A 205 6.10 -6.41 -3.37
C GLY A 205 7.61 -6.27 -3.57
N PHE A 206 8.06 -5.28 -4.32
CA PHE A 206 9.48 -5.08 -4.59
C PHE A 206 9.85 -3.60 -4.63
N ALA A 207 10.99 -3.27 -4.01
CA ALA A 207 11.60 -1.95 -4.09
C ALA A 207 13.05 -2.08 -4.54
N GLU A 208 13.38 -1.39 -5.64
CA GLU A 208 14.72 -1.35 -6.21
C GLU A 208 15.63 -0.39 -5.42
N ASP A 209 16.81 -0.86 -5.03
CA ASP A 209 17.81 -0.07 -4.29
C ASP A 209 18.84 0.56 -5.23
N LYS A 210 18.41 1.51 -6.05
CA LYS A 210 19.27 2.19 -7.05
C LYS A 210 20.46 2.92 -6.42
N GLU A 211 20.28 3.44 -5.21
CA GLU A 211 21.27 4.21 -4.47
C GLU A 211 22.21 3.31 -3.62
N ARG A 212 22.02 1.98 -3.66
CA ARG A 212 22.77 0.99 -2.86
C ARG A 212 22.77 1.33 -1.36
N ILE A 213 21.64 1.82 -0.86
CA ILE A 213 21.44 2.23 0.54
C ILE A 213 21.62 1.03 1.47
N MET A 214 21.15 -0.14 1.06
CA MET A 214 21.22 -1.37 1.85
C MET A 214 22.63 -1.94 1.97
N GLU A 215 23.62 -1.40 1.26
CA GLU A 215 25.03 -1.73 1.46
C GLU A 215 25.61 -1.06 2.72
N LYS A 216 25.01 0.03 3.18
CA LYS A 216 25.51 0.89 4.28
C LYS A 216 24.89 0.58 5.64
N VAL A 217 23.85 -0.26 5.67
CA VAL A 217 23.13 -0.62 6.90
C VAL A 217 23.09 -2.13 7.11
N ILE A 218 22.93 -2.52 8.37
CA ILE A 218 22.52 -3.86 8.78
C ILE A 218 21.03 -3.77 9.08
N PHE A 219 20.24 -4.70 8.52
CA PHE A 219 18.85 -4.86 8.92
C PHE A 219 18.63 -6.26 9.47
N HIS A 220 17.98 -6.36 10.63
CA HIS A 220 17.66 -7.61 11.29
C HIS A 220 16.16 -7.72 11.49
N GLU A 221 15.57 -8.75 10.89
CA GLU A 221 14.16 -9.06 11.03
C GLU A 221 13.88 -9.69 12.39
N ILE A 222 12.84 -9.19 13.08
CA ILE A 222 12.37 -9.69 14.36
C ILE A 222 10.85 -9.84 14.36
N LEU A 223 10.32 -10.62 15.28
CA LEU A 223 8.88 -10.64 15.55
C LEU A 223 8.48 -9.38 16.31
N ASN A 224 7.30 -8.82 16.02
CA ASN A 224 6.74 -7.76 16.85
C ASN A 224 6.06 -8.38 18.09
N PRO A 225 6.57 -8.16 19.31
CA PRO A 225 6.00 -8.74 20.53
C PRO A 225 4.62 -8.17 20.89
N CYS A 226 4.31 -6.96 20.43
CA CYS A 226 3.08 -6.24 20.75
C CYS A 226 1.98 -6.43 19.68
N ALA A 227 2.32 -6.96 18.50
CA ALA A 227 1.38 -7.10 17.38
C ALA A 227 1.54 -8.46 16.66
N ARG A 228 0.72 -9.43 17.06
CA ARG A 228 0.72 -10.77 16.44
C ARG A 228 0.45 -10.69 14.94
N GLY A 229 1.26 -11.39 14.16
CA GLY A 229 1.16 -11.41 12.70
C GLY A 229 1.90 -10.27 12.02
N PHE A 230 2.49 -9.34 12.78
CA PHE A 230 3.37 -8.30 12.27
C PHE A 230 4.83 -8.67 12.58
N ARG A 231 5.71 -8.32 11.66
CA ARG A 231 7.16 -8.36 11.87
C ARG A 231 7.68 -6.95 12.10
N ALA A 232 8.87 -6.84 12.65
CA ALA A 232 9.61 -5.59 12.68
C ALA A 232 11.02 -5.79 12.13
N VAL A 233 11.65 -4.71 11.74
CA VAL A 233 13.03 -4.68 11.28
C VAL A 233 13.79 -3.67 12.11
N LYS A 234 14.88 -4.12 12.71
CA LYS A 234 15.88 -3.28 13.33
C LYS A 234 16.88 -2.84 12.25
N ILE A 235 17.06 -1.54 12.04
CA ILE A 235 17.99 -0.98 11.04
C ILE A 235 19.03 -0.13 11.75
N GLN A 236 20.31 -0.42 11.50
CA GLN A 236 21.44 0.29 12.09
C GLN A 236 22.57 0.45 11.06
N LEU A 237 23.45 1.43 11.28
CA LEU A 237 24.65 1.61 10.49
C LEU A 237 25.56 0.37 10.58
N LYS A 238 26.28 0.08 9.48
CA LYS A 238 27.36 -0.89 9.48
C LYS A 238 28.62 -0.36 10.15
#